data_AF-A0A1L6I9V4-F1
#
_entry.id   AF-A0A1L6I9V4-F1
#
_cell.length_a   1.000
_cell.length_b   1.000
_cell.length_c   1.000
_cell.angle_alpha   90.00
_cell.angle_beta   90.00
_cell.angle_gamma   90.00
#
_symmetry.space_group_name_H-M   'P 1'
#
loop_
_entity.id
_entity.type
_entity.pdbx_description
1 polymer ?
#
loop_
_entity_poly.entity_id
_entity_poly.type
_entity_poly.pdbx_seq_one_letter_code
_entity_poly.pdbx_strand_id
1 'polypeptide(L)'
;MSKHRDLHPDAKIIDELGGPTKLAERLGYDKASGGVQRIQNWKWRGIPAHVKVEHPEIFMTDLIDRVKASDDAQPPAGGSVDDAKMAKMVV
;
A
#
# COMPACT_ATOMS: atom_id res chain seq x y z
N MET A 1 5.86 29.83 26.36
CA MET A 1 4.66 29.23 25.75
C MET A 1 4.97 27.79 25.36
N SER A 2 4.77 26.85 26.28
CA SER A 2 4.93 25.42 25.98
C SER A 2 3.64 24.93 25.31
N LYS A 3 3.59 25.00 23.97
CA LYS A 3 2.55 24.29 23.21
C LYS A 3 2.90 22.82 23.27
N HIS A 4 2.26 22.07 24.17
CA HIS A 4 2.13 20.63 23.99
C HIS A 4 1.38 20.43 22.69
N ARG A 5 2.13 20.17 21.61
CA ARG A 5 1.51 19.69 20.37
C ARG A 5 1.21 18.23 20.64
N ASP A 6 -0.05 17.85 20.65
CA ASP A 6 -0.39 16.43 20.64
C ASP A 6 0.09 15.84 19.31
N LEU A 7 0.65 14.64 19.37
CA LEU A 7 1.07 13.92 18.17
C LEU A 7 -0.18 13.47 17.42
N HIS A 8 -0.17 13.63 16.10
CA HIS A 8 -1.21 13.05 15.26
C HIS A 8 -1.10 11.51 15.29
N PRO A 9 -2.20 10.73 15.20
CA PRO A 9 -2.14 9.26 15.17
C PRO A 9 -1.21 8.71 14.06
N ASP A 10 -1.11 9.42 12.93
CA ASP A 10 -0.17 9.09 11.86
C ASP A 10 1.31 9.09 12.30
N ALA A 11 1.65 9.72 13.43
CA ALA A 11 2.99 9.67 13.98
C ALA A 11 3.41 8.23 14.30
N LYS A 12 2.47 7.40 14.80
CA LYS A 12 2.72 5.98 15.07
C LYS A 12 3.04 5.21 13.79
N ILE A 13 2.33 5.50 12.71
CA ILE A 13 2.58 4.92 11.37
C ILE A 13 3.98 5.29 10.89
N ILE A 14 4.36 6.58 11.00
CA ILE A 14 5.70 7.04 10.61
C ILE A 14 6.79 6.32 11.44
N ASP A 15 6.56 6.13 12.73
CA ASP A 15 7.50 5.45 13.62
C ASP A 15 7.61 3.94 13.30
N GLU A 16 6.50 3.27 12.99
CA GLU A 16 6.45 1.86 12.54
C GLU A 16 7.14 1.65 11.19
N LEU A 17 7.06 2.63 10.28
CA LEU A 17 7.78 2.63 9.01
C LEU A 17 9.29 2.89 9.17
N GLY A 18 9.76 3.04 10.42
CA GLY A 18 11.17 3.22 10.77
C GLY A 18 11.59 4.68 10.94
N GLY A 19 10.64 5.59 11.07
CA GLY A 19 10.84 7.00 11.38
C GLY A 19 10.97 7.90 10.14
N PRO A 20 11.05 9.23 10.36
CA PRO A 20 11.02 10.23 9.28
C PRO A 20 12.11 10.07 8.23
N THR A 21 13.32 9.67 8.63
CA THR A 21 14.45 9.50 7.71
C THR A 21 14.24 8.34 6.75
N LYS A 22 13.83 7.17 7.27
CA LYS A 22 13.56 5.98 6.43
C LYS A 22 12.34 6.19 5.56
N LEU A 23 11.31 6.86 6.07
CA LEU A 23 10.13 7.19 5.27
C LEU A 23 10.47 8.18 4.14
N ALA A 24 11.37 9.14 4.36
CA ALA A 24 11.82 10.06 3.31
C ALA A 24 12.54 9.32 2.18
N GLU A 25 13.39 8.36 2.51
CA GLU A 25 14.06 7.50 1.52
C GLU A 25 13.05 6.71 0.68
N ARG A 26 12.08 6.07 1.34
CA ARG A 26 11.05 5.26 0.67
C ARG A 26 10.17 6.08 -0.27
N LEU A 27 9.83 7.31 0.14
CA LEU A 27 9.02 8.24 -0.66
C LEU A 27 9.85 9.01 -1.71
N GLY A 28 11.16 8.77 -1.81
CA GLY A 28 12.03 9.45 -2.75
C GLY A 28 12.24 10.95 -2.45
N TYR A 29 11.98 11.40 -1.22
CA TYR A 29 12.27 12.78 -0.85
C TYR A 29 13.76 12.97 -0.60
N ASP A 30 14.32 14.06 -1.17
CA ASP A 30 15.68 14.45 -0.88
C ASP A 30 15.84 14.88 0.58
N LYS A 31 16.75 14.22 1.29
CA LYS A 31 17.07 14.51 2.68
C LYS A 31 17.79 15.85 2.83
N ALA A 32 18.59 16.24 1.85
CA ALA A 32 19.32 17.52 1.87
C ALA A 32 18.38 18.70 1.63
N SER A 33 17.33 18.52 0.81
CA SER A 33 16.29 19.52 0.54
C SER A 33 15.13 19.51 1.56
N GLY A 34 15.36 19.03 2.79
CA GLY A 34 14.38 19.11 3.88
C GLY A 34 13.26 18.06 3.83
N GLY A 35 13.40 16.98 3.06
CA GLY A 35 12.45 15.87 3.02
C GLY A 35 12.16 15.26 4.39
N VAL A 36 13.20 15.09 5.21
CA VAL A 36 13.05 14.57 6.59
C VAL A 36 12.24 15.54 7.45
N GLN A 37 12.46 16.85 7.32
CA GLN A 37 11.71 17.86 8.07
C GLN A 37 10.24 17.92 7.64
N ARG A 38 9.95 17.70 6.36
CA ARG A 38 8.58 17.58 5.85
C ARG A 38 7.83 16.45 6.55
N ILE A 39 8.44 15.28 6.67
CA ILE A 39 7.83 14.13 7.34
C ILE A 39 7.74 14.34 8.86
N GLN A 40 8.75 14.97 9.47
CA GLN A 40 8.68 15.36 10.87
C GLN A 40 7.48 16.29 11.14
N ASN A 41 7.13 17.17 10.20
CA ASN A 41 5.93 18.00 10.32
C ASN A 41 4.63 17.18 10.23
N TRP A 42 4.61 16.09 9.46
CA TRP A 42 3.44 15.19 9.38
C TRP A 42 3.15 14.49 10.70
N LYS A 43 4.15 14.24 11.57
CA LYS A 43 3.91 13.71 12.92
C LYS A 43 2.99 14.60 13.77
N TRP A 44 2.92 15.90 13.46
CA TRP A 44 2.09 16.86 14.17
C TRP A 44 0.82 17.25 13.39
N ARG A 45 0.88 17.23 12.05
CA ARG A 45 -0.22 17.70 11.18
C ARG A 45 -1.05 16.57 10.55
N GLY A 46 -0.55 15.34 10.58
CA GLY A 46 -1.04 14.24 9.77
C GLY A 46 -0.32 14.14 8.42
N ILE A 47 -0.32 12.93 7.88
CA ILE A 47 0.20 12.63 6.53
C ILE A 47 -0.87 13.07 5.52
N PRO A 48 -0.52 13.83 4.47
CA PRO A 48 -1.48 14.25 3.46
C PRO A 48 -2.18 13.05 2.80
N ALA A 49 -3.50 13.15 2.58
CA ALA A 49 -4.27 12.05 2.00
C ALA A 49 -3.77 11.63 0.60
N HIS A 50 -3.37 12.59 -0.25
CA HIS A 50 -2.83 12.28 -1.58
C HIS A 50 -1.56 11.42 -1.51
N VAL A 51 -0.68 11.64 -0.53
CA VAL A 51 0.53 10.83 -0.33
C VAL A 51 0.17 9.38 0.03
N LYS A 52 -0.87 9.18 0.85
CA LYS A 52 -1.33 7.82 1.21
C LYS A 52 -1.87 7.06 0.01
N VAL A 53 -2.55 7.77 -0.90
CA VAL A 53 -3.14 7.21 -2.12
C VAL A 53 -2.10 6.98 -3.23
N GLU A 54 -1.07 7.83 -3.30
CA GLU A 54 0.04 7.69 -4.25
C GLU A 54 0.97 6.53 -3.89
N HIS A 55 1.08 6.21 -2.59
CA HIS A 55 1.89 5.11 -2.07
C HIS A 55 1.06 4.08 -1.28
N PRO A 56 0.07 3.42 -1.92
CA PRO A 56 -0.78 2.44 -1.25
C PRO A 56 0.03 1.25 -0.73
N GLU A 57 1.15 0.90 -1.37
CA GLU A 57 2.07 -0.15 -0.95
C GLU A 57 2.73 0.11 0.41
N ILE A 58 2.86 1.39 0.79
CA ILE A 58 3.46 1.82 2.06
C ILE A 58 2.39 1.98 3.15
N PHE A 59 1.24 2.58 2.81
CA PHE A 59 0.25 3.02 3.80
C PHE A 59 -1.02 2.16 3.86
N MET A 60 -1.25 1.29 2.88
CA MET A 60 -2.48 0.50 2.74
C MET A 60 -2.19 -0.99 2.48
N THR A 61 -1.09 -1.51 3.03
CA THR A 61 -0.65 -2.90 2.83
C THR A 61 -1.75 -3.90 3.19
N ASP A 62 -2.45 -3.73 4.33
CA ASP A 62 -3.59 -4.56 4.71
C ASP A 62 -4.71 -4.58 3.67
N LEU A 63 -4.99 -3.44 3.04
CA LEU A 63 -6.02 -3.35 2.00
C LEU A 63 -5.58 -4.12 0.76
N ILE A 64 -4.32 -3.95 0.34
CA ILE A 64 -3.74 -4.67 -0.78
C ILE A 64 -3.77 -6.18 -0.53
N ASP A 65 -3.42 -6.62 0.67
CA ASP A 65 -3.40 -8.04 1.04
C ASP A 65 -4.81 -8.64 1.03
N ARG A 66 -5.81 -7.91 1.51
CA ARG A 66 -7.23 -8.33 1.45
C ARG A 66 -7.74 -8.42 0.02
N VAL A 67 -7.40 -7.45 -0.83
CA VAL A 67 -7.80 -7.46 -2.25
C VAL A 67 -7.19 -8.66 -2.95
N LYS A 68 -5.88 -8.92 -2.75
CA LYS A 68 -5.21 -10.10 -3.31
C LYS A 68 -5.84 -11.41 -2.82
N ALA A 69 -6.14 -11.51 -1.52
CA ALA A 69 -6.78 -12.70 -0.96
C ALA A 69 -8.20 -12.93 -1.49
N SER A 70 -8.90 -11.85 -1.88
CA SER A 70 -10.26 -11.93 -2.42
C SER A 70 -10.31 -12.27 -3.92
N ASP A 71 -9.24 -12.00 -4.67
CA ASP A 71 -9.19 -12.22 -6.13
C ASP A 71 -8.94 -13.70 -6.51
N ASP A 72 -8.48 -14.51 -5.55
CA ASP A 72 -8.11 -15.93 -5.74
C ASP A 72 -9.33 -16.88 -5.87
N ALA A 73 -10.57 -16.36 -5.86
CA ALA A 73 -11.80 -17.16 -5.83
C ALA A 73 -12.74 -16.97 -7.04
N GLN A 74 -12.22 -16.61 -8.22
CA GLN A 74 -13.00 -16.63 -9.45
C GLN A 74 -12.48 -17.71 -10.40
N PRO A 75 -13.10 -18.91 -10.48
CA PRO A 75 -12.79 -19.86 -11.55
C PRO A 75 -13.01 -19.17 -12.90
N PRO A 76 -12.21 -19.47 -13.94
CA PRO A 76 -12.40 -18.86 -15.25
C PRO A 76 -13.82 -19.13 -15.72
N ALA A 77 -14.64 -18.07 -15.76
CA ALA A 77 -15.96 -18.10 -16.35
C ALA A 77 -15.79 -18.26 -17.87
N GLY A 78 -15.72 -19.50 -18.35
CA GLY A 78 -15.63 -19.78 -19.78
C GLY A 78 -14.85 -21.05 -20.13
N GLY A 79 -15.32 -22.19 -19.63
CA GLY A 79 -14.92 -23.51 -20.13
C GLY A 79 -16.11 -24.20 -20.78
N SER A 80 -16.62 -23.66 -21.90
CA SER A 80 -17.51 -24.44 -22.78
C SER A 80 -16.69 -25.54 -23.42
N VAL A 81 -16.68 -26.73 -22.81
CA VAL A 81 -16.23 -27.96 -23.49
C VAL A 81 -17.37 -28.46 -24.37
N ASP A 82 -17.69 -27.68 -25.39
CA ASP A 82 -18.36 -28.15 -26.59
C ASP A 82 -17.32 -28.87 -27.46
N ASP A 83 -17.06 -30.16 -27.21
CA ASP A 83 -16.44 -31.03 -28.22
C ASP A 83 -17.03 -32.44 -28.14
N ALA A 84 -18.17 -32.55 -28.81
CA ALA A 84 -18.82 -33.80 -29.11
C ALA A 84 -17.93 -34.68 -30.00
N LYS A 85 -17.59 -35.87 -29.48
CA LYS A 85 -17.63 -37.13 -30.24
C LYS A 85 -16.87 -37.14 -31.57
N MET A 86 -15.55 -37.25 -31.58
CA MET A 86 -14.79 -37.90 -32.67
C MET A 86 -13.37 -38.25 -32.22
N ALA A 87 -13.10 -39.53 -31.91
CA ALA A 87 -11.84 -40.21 -32.25
C ALA A 87 -11.82 -41.67 -31.75
N LYS A 88 -12.28 -42.58 -32.62
CA LYS A 88 -11.50 -43.73 -33.06
C LYS A 88 -11.00 -44.71 -31.98
N MET A 89 -11.88 -45.61 -31.54
CA MET A 89 -11.47 -46.96 -31.17
C MET A 89 -11.44 -47.79 -32.45
N VAL A 90 -10.24 -47.97 -33.02
CA VAL A 90 -9.91 -48.84 -34.15
C VAL A 90 -8.89 -49.86 -33.65
N VAL A 91 -9.11 -51.11 -34.09
CA VAL A 91 -8.41 -52.39 -33.89
C VAL A 91 -9.03 -53.27 -32.81
#